data_AF-A0A0G1S3K6-F1
#
_entry.id   AF-A0A0G1S3K6-F1
#
_cell.length_a   1.000
_cell.length_b   1.000
_cell.length_c   1.000
_cell.angle_alpha   90.00
_cell.angle_beta   90.00
_cell.angle_gamma   90.00
#
_symmetry.space_group_name_H-M   'P 1'
#
loop_
_entity.id
_entity.type
_entity.pdbx_description
1 polymer ?
#
loop_
_entity_poly.entity_id
_entity_poly.type
_entity_poly.pdbx_seq_one_letter_code
_entity_poly.pdbx_strand_id
1 'polypeptide(L)'
;MPTWLIFIILLSILVLVHELGHFLAARILGIKVEEFALGLPFTKPLVKIQRGEIQYAVYPVFFGGFVKLYGEDKEPEGVKADKKDIGRDFWSRGKKQRIVVIAAGVVMNVVLAVGGFVLLYSVVGVPRKTIQKVTVAGVEMDSPAQEAGITENDRESDFGKRQRHPTI
;
A
#
# COMPACT_ATOMS: atom_id res chain seq x y z
N MET A 1 13.50 -18.07 -0.20
CA MET A 1 13.66 -17.19 -1.37
C MET A 1 14.59 -16.04 -1.00
N PRO A 2 15.44 -15.55 -1.93
CA PRO A 2 16.25 -14.38 -1.68
C PRO A 2 15.38 -13.15 -1.35
N THR A 3 15.68 -12.45 -0.26
CA THR A 3 14.91 -11.28 0.22
C THR A 3 14.92 -10.13 -0.78
N TRP A 4 16.04 -9.94 -1.49
CA TRP A 4 16.17 -8.92 -2.53
C TRP A 4 15.20 -9.13 -3.70
N LEU A 5 14.84 -10.38 -4.02
CA LEU A 5 13.89 -10.66 -5.10
C LEU A 5 12.48 -10.22 -4.70
N ILE A 6 12.08 -10.53 -3.47
CA ILE A 6 10.79 -10.08 -2.91
C ILE A 6 10.75 -8.55 -2.88
N PHE A 7 11.84 -7.91 -2.47
CA PHE A 7 11.96 -6.45 -2.46
C PHE A 7 11.73 -5.86 -3.86
N ILE A 8 12.40 -6.39 -4.90
CA ILE A 8 12.22 -5.89 -6.27
C ILE A 8 10.77 -6.06 -6.73
N ILE A 9 10.15 -7.20 -6.47
CA ILE A 9 8.76 -7.47 -6.86
C ILE A 9 7.81 -6.48 -6.17
N LEU A 10 7.93 -6.31 -4.85
CA LEU A 10 7.08 -5.39 -4.08
C LEU A 10 7.29 -3.93 -4.52
N LEU A 11 8.53 -3.52 -4.74
CA LEU A 11 8.85 -2.18 -5.24
C LEU A 11 8.26 -1.95 -6.64
N SER A 12 8.35 -2.94 -7.53
CA SER A 12 7.77 -2.86 -8.88
C SER A 12 6.26 -2.69 -8.83
N ILE A 13 5.57 -3.42 -7.95
CA ILE A 13 4.12 -3.28 -7.74
C ILE A 13 3.78 -1.90 -7.18
N LEU A 14 4.53 -1.44 -6.16
CA LEU A 14 4.32 -0.14 -5.54
C LEU A 14 4.47 1.00 -6.56
N VAL A 15 5.52 0.97 -7.37
CA VAL A 15 5.74 1.98 -8.42
C VAL A 15 4.68 1.88 -9.50
N LEU A 16 4.32 0.68 -9.97
CA LEU A 16 3.27 0.53 -10.99
C LEU A 16 1.93 1.15 -10.55
N VAL A 17 1.54 0.93 -9.29
CA VAL A 17 0.30 1.50 -8.75
C VAL A 17 0.42 3.02 -8.53
N HIS A 18 1.61 3.51 -8.17
CA HIS A 18 1.91 4.94 -8.10
C HIS A 18 1.71 5.62 -9.46
N GLU A 19 2.37 5.10 -10.50
CA GLU A 19 2.26 5.62 -11.87
C GLU A 19 0.82 5.51 -12.39
N LEU A 20 0.11 4.44 -12.04
CA LEU A 20 -1.31 4.29 -12.38
C LEU A 20 -2.15 5.45 -11.80
N GLY A 21 -1.82 5.95 -10.61
CA GLY A 21 -2.49 7.11 -10.02
C GLY A 21 -2.32 8.38 -10.85
N HIS A 22 -1.09 8.71 -11.23
CA HIS A 22 -0.80 9.83 -12.12
C HIS A 22 -1.54 9.68 -13.46
N PHE A 23 -1.46 8.49 -14.06
CA PHE A 23 -2.10 8.16 -15.32
C PHE A 23 -3.61 8.35 -15.28
N LEU A 24 -4.29 7.77 -14.29
CA LEU A 24 -5.74 7.87 -14.15
C LEU A 24 -6.18 9.31 -13.92
N ALA A 25 -5.50 10.05 -13.04
CA ALA A 25 -5.81 11.46 -12.79
C ALA A 25 -5.64 12.32 -14.04
N ALA A 26 -4.54 12.13 -14.79
CA ALA A 26 -4.31 12.83 -16.04
C ALA A 26 -5.42 12.55 -17.06
N ARG A 27 -5.81 11.28 -17.21
CA ARG A 27 -6.88 10.85 -18.13
C ARG A 27 -8.24 11.45 -17.77
N ILE A 28 -8.60 11.46 -16.48
CA ILE A 28 -9.86 12.04 -15.97
C ILE A 28 -9.89 13.55 -16.22
N LEU A 29 -8.76 14.24 -16.04
CA LEU A 29 -8.64 15.69 -16.27
C LEU A 29 -8.44 16.06 -17.74
N GLY A 30 -8.49 15.09 -18.66
CA GLY A 30 -8.35 15.30 -20.10
C GLY A 30 -6.94 15.72 -20.53
N ILE A 31 -5.92 15.49 -19.69
CA ILE A 31 -4.52 15.70 -20.04
C ILE A 31 -4.07 14.53 -20.90
N LYS A 32 -3.39 14.83 -22.01
CA LYS A 32 -2.89 13.80 -22.89
C LYS A 32 -1.69 13.12 -22.25
N VAL A 33 -1.69 11.79 -22.28
CA VAL A 33 -0.57 10.96 -21.86
C VAL A 33 0.10 10.42 -23.12
N GLU A 34 1.39 10.66 -23.29
CA GLU A 34 2.16 10.16 -24.43
C GLU A 34 2.60 8.72 -24.19
N GLU A 35 3.08 8.42 -22.98
CA GLU A 35 3.62 7.12 -22.63
C GLU A 35 3.31 6.73 -21.19
N PHE A 36 2.94 5.47 -20.99
CA PHE A 36 2.82 4.81 -19.69
C PHE A 36 3.77 3.62 -19.68
N ALA A 37 4.80 3.67 -18.86
CA ALA A 37 5.87 2.68 -18.89
C ALA A 37 6.12 2.05 -17.52
N LEU A 38 6.30 0.73 -17.53
CA LEU A 38 6.86 0.00 -16.41
C LEU A 38 8.37 -0.16 -16.62
N GLY A 39 9.14 0.20 -15.60
CA GLY A 39 10.59 0.17 -15.60
C GLY A 39 11.26 1.45 -16.13
N LEU A 40 12.59 1.48 -16.02
CA LEU A 40 13.39 2.67 -16.35
C LEU A 40 13.96 2.63 -17.79
N PRO A 41 13.94 3.76 -18.52
CA PRO A 41 14.32 3.82 -19.94
C PRO A 41 15.85 3.90 -20.16
N PHE A 42 16.66 3.14 -19.43
CA PHE A 42 18.12 3.07 -19.63
C PHE A 42 18.51 2.28 -20.89
N THR A 43 17.60 1.47 -21.41
CA THR A 43 17.80 0.60 -22.57
C THR A 43 16.56 0.60 -23.45
N LYS A 44 16.60 -0.12 -24.58
CA LYS A 44 15.42 -0.30 -25.43
C LYS A 44 14.30 -1.02 -24.66
N PRO A 45 13.03 -0.65 -24.88
CA PRO A 45 11.92 -1.35 -24.23
C PRO A 45 11.87 -2.81 -24.69
N LEU A 46 11.57 -3.71 -23.77
CA LEU A 46 11.31 -5.12 -24.04
C LEU A 46 10.03 -5.29 -24.86
N VAL A 47 9.00 -4.54 -24.49
CA VAL A 47 7.69 -4.55 -25.14
C VAL A 47 7.23 -3.12 -25.29
N LYS A 48 6.67 -2.79 -26.45
CA LYS A 48 6.10 -1.48 -26.74
C LYS A 48 4.84 -1.66 -27.59
N ILE A 49 3.70 -1.21 -27.05
CA ILE A 49 2.38 -1.39 -27.64
C ILE A 49 1.70 -0.02 -27.70
N GLN A 50 1.32 0.42 -28.89
CA GLN A 50 0.53 1.63 -29.06
C GLN A 50 -0.95 1.29 -28.95
N ARG A 51 -1.70 1.94 -28.05
CA ARG A 51 -3.15 1.82 -27.97
C ARG A 51 -3.79 3.20 -27.99
N GLY A 52 -4.34 3.57 -29.14
CA GLY A 52 -4.83 4.91 -29.39
C GLY A 52 -3.69 5.92 -29.36
N GLU A 53 -3.82 6.96 -28.53
CA GLU A 53 -2.80 8.01 -28.37
C GLU A 53 -1.70 7.65 -27.35
N ILE A 54 -1.86 6.54 -26.60
CA ILE A 54 -0.97 6.19 -25.48
C ILE A 54 -0.04 5.06 -25.91
N GLN A 55 1.25 5.26 -25.67
CA GLN A 55 2.26 4.22 -25.78
C GLN A 55 2.39 3.49 -24.45
N TYR A 56 2.19 2.17 -24.45
CA TYR A 56 2.47 1.32 -23.30
C TYR A 56 3.82 0.64 -23.50
N ALA A 57 4.73 0.78 -22.56
CA ALA A 57 6.07 0.20 -22.67
C ALA A 57 6.47 -0.58 -21.41
N VAL A 58 7.30 -1.60 -21.60
CA VAL A 58 7.93 -2.34 -20.51
C VAL A 58 9.44 -2.33 -20.76
N TYR A 59 10.18 -1.81 -19.80
CA TYR A 59 11.64 -1.75 -19.80
C TYR A 59 12.21 -2.84 -18.89
N PRO A 60 13.45 -3.32 -19.14
CA PRO A 60 14.03 -4.44 -18.38
C PRO A 60 14.37 -4.09 -16.93
N VAL A 61 14.43 -2.80 -16.59
CA VAL A 61 14.79 -2.32 -15.25
C VAL A 61 13.51 -2.08 -14.45
N PHE A 62 13.01 -3.12 -13.78
CA PHE A 62 11.66 -3.14 -13.17
C PHE A 62 11.48 -2.30 -11.88
N PHE A 63 12.54 -1.80 -11.27
CA PHE A 63 12.44 -0.99 -10.02
C PHE A 63 12.03 0.48 -10.26
N GLY A 64 11.19 0.73 -11.26
CA GLY A 64 10.76 2.07 -11.63
C GLY A 64 9.59 2.04 -12.60
N GLY A 65 9.20 3.21 -13.07
CA GLY A 65 8.12 3.43 -14.02
C GLY A 65 7.96 4.92 -14.24
N PHE A 66 7.22 5.31 -15.27
CA PHE A 66 6.91 6.72 -15.51
C PHE A 66 5.64 6.88 -16.34
N VAL A 67 4.98 8.01 -16.13
CA VAL A 67 3.91 8.52 -16.99
C VAL A 67 4.40 9.80 -17.67
N LYS A 68 4.61 9.74 -18.98
CA LYS A 68 5.02 10.90 -19.77
C LYS A 68 3.79 11.71 -20.15
N LEU A 69 3.61 12.87 -19.52
CA LEU A 69 2.49 13.76 -19.80
C LEU A 69 2.82 14.67 -20.98
N TYR A 70 1.83 14.91 -21.84
CA TYR A 70 2.00 15.79 -23.00
C TYR A 70 2.38 17.20 -22.55
N GLY A 71 3.52 17.67 -23.05
CA GLY A 71 4.04 19.01 -22.73
C GLY A 71 4.88 19.08 -21.47
N GLU A 72 4.97 18.05 -20.63
CA GLU A 72 5.76 18.08 -19.38
C GLU A 72 7.24 18.37 -19.62
N ASP A 73 7.84 17.68 -20.59
CA ASP A 73 9.27 17.80 -20.96
C ASP A 73 9.59 18.97 -21.89
N LYS A 74 8.58 19.74 -22.33
CA LYS A 74 8.77 20.83 -23.30
C LYS A 74 8.66 22.17 -22.58
N GLU A 75 9.66 23.02 -22.74
CA GLU A 75 9.60 24.40 -22.24
C GLU A 75 8.34 25.11 -22.73
N PRO A 76 7.73 25.98 -21.90
CA PRO A 76 6.43 26.61 -22.17
C PRO A 76 6.37 27.45 -23.46
N GLU A 77 7.50 27.72 -24.11
CA GLU A 77 7.59 28.60 -25.29
C GLU A 77 7.63 27.88 -26.66
N GLY A 78 7.59 26.54 -26.70
CA GLY A 78 7.99 25.82 -27.92
C GLY A 78 7.00 24.86 -28.58
N VAL A 79 5.76 24.72 -28.07
CA VAL A 79 4.86 23.69 -28.62
C VAL A 79 4.11 24.24 -29.83
N LYS A 80 4.52 23.84 -31.04
CA LYS A 80 3.58 23.74 -32.18
C LYS A 80 2.55 22.68 -31.82
N ALA A 81 1.54 23.07 -31.05
CA ALA A 81 0.45 22.19 -30.68
C ALA A 81 -0.26 21.81 -31.96
N ASP A 82 -0.30 20.51 -32.24
CA ASP A 82 -1.21 19.99 -33.25
C ASP A 82 -2.61 20.50 -32.90
N LYS A 83 -3.40 20.99 -33.87
CA LYS A 83 -4.68 21.67 -33.57
C LYS A 83 -5.63 20.84 -32.67
N LYS A 84 -5.47 19.51 -32.67
CA LYS A 84 -6.22 18.53 -31.86
C LYS A 84 -5.79 18.42 -30.40
N ASP A 85 -4.61 18.94 -30.05
CA ASP A 85 -4.00 18.81 -28.72
C ASP A 85 -3.98 20.14 -27.93
N ILE A 86 -4.57 21.20 -28.49
CA ILE A 86 -4.70 22.51 -27.83
C ILE A 86 -5.44 22.36 -26.49
N GLY A 87 -4.79 22.77 -25.40
CA GLY A 87 -5.36 22.72 -24.05
C GLY A 87 -5.36 21.35 -23.39
N ARG A 88 -4.70 20.35 -24.01
CA ARG A 88 -4.50 18.99 -23.43
C ARG A 88 -3.11 18.80 -22.84
N ASP A 89 -2.27 19.82 -22.89
CA ASP A 89 -0.94 19.86 -22.30
C ASP A 89 -0.99 20.05 -20.79
N PHE A 90 0.01 19.50 -20.10
CA PHE A 90 0.09 19.54 -18.64
C PHE A 90 0.25 20.97 -18.10
N TRP A 91 1.07 21.79 -18.76
CA TRP A 91 1.41 23.14 -18.29
C TRP A 91 0.28 24.16 -18.46
N SER A 92 -0.58 24.03 -19.47
CA SER A 92 -1.77 24.88 -19.64
C SER A 92 -2.84 24.63 -18.57
N ARG A 93 -2.77 23.51 -17.83
CA ARG A 93 -3.73 23.21 -16.77
C ARG A 93 -3.57 24.13 -15.57
N GLY A 94 -4.69 24.46 -14.96
CA GLY A 94 -4.74 25.24 -13.72
C GLY A 94 -3.91 24.56 -12.62
N LYS A 95 -3.28 25.36 -11.74
CA LYS A 95 -2.39 24.86 -10.68
C LYS A 95 -3.02 23.75 -9.85
N LYS A 96 -4.32 23.86 -9.53
CA LYS A 96 -5.07 22.84 -8.78
C LYS A 96 -5.11 21.49 -9.49
N GLN A 97 -5.34 21.48 -10.81
CA GLN A 97 -5.40 20.25 -11.59
C GLN A 97 -4.03 19.57 -11.65
N ARG A 98 -2.95 20.34 -11.82
CA ARG A 98 -1.59 19.81 -11.78
C ARG A 98 -1.25 19.18 -10.43
N ILE A 99 -1.61 19.86 -9.33
CA ILE A 99 -1.43 19.32 -7.97
C ILE A 99 -2.20 18.01 -7.81
N VAL A 100 -3.43 17.91 -8.32
CA VAL A 100 -4.21 16.67 -8.25
C VAL A 100 -3.50 15.53 -8.99
N VAL A 101 -2.97 15.77 -10.19
CA VAL A 101 -2.23 14.73 -10.95
C VAL A 101 -1.00 14.28 -10.18
N ILE A 102 -0.20 15.22 -9.65
CA ILE A 102 1.03 14.90 -8.90
C ILE A 102 0.68 14.18 -7.58
N ALA A 103 -0.38 14.58 -6.89
CA ALA A 103 -0.77 13.94 -5.64
C ALA A 103 -1.38 12.54 -5.86
N ALA A 104 -1.98 12.28 -7.03
CA ALA A 104 -2.71 11.06 -7.30
C ALA A 104 -1.85 9.79 -7.19
N GLY A 105 -0.57 9.85 -7.55
CA GLY A 105 0.34 8.71 -7.37
C GLY A 105 0.53 8.34 -5.90
N VAL A 106 0.74 9.33 -5.03
CA VAL A 106 0.86 9.12 -3.58
C VAL A 106 -0.44 8.57 -3.00
N VAL A 107 -1.58 9.14 -3.40
CA VAL A 107 -2.91 8.68 -2.97
C VAL A 107 -3.13 7.21 -3.34
N MET A 108 -2.77 6.79 -4.56
CA MET A 108 -2.90 5.40 -4.99
C MET A 108 -2.03 4.44 -4.17
N ASN A 109 -0.85 4.86 -3.72
CA ASN A 109 -0.04 4.04 -2.81
C ASN A 109 -0.68 3.89 -1.43
N VAL A 110 -1.33 4.94 -0.91
CA VAL A 110 -2.09 4.85 0.33
C VAL A 110 -3.28 3.90 0.16
N VAL A 111 -3.99 3.99 -0.96
CA VAL A 111 -5.08 3.06 -1.30
C VAL A 111 -4.56 1.62 -1.39
N LEU A 112 -3.42 1.40 -2.05
CA LEU A 112 -2.77 0.09 -2.13
C LEU A 112 -2.43 -0.45 -0.74
N ALA A 113 -1.85 0.38 0.13
CA ALA A 113 -1.49 -0.02 1.48
C ALA A 113 -2.73 -0.42 2.29
N VAL A 114 -3.77 0.41 2.30
CA VAL A 114 -5.02 0.12 3.01
C VAL A 114 -5.68 -1.14 2.47
N GLY A 115 -5.84 -1.25 1.14
CA GLY A 115 -6.41 -2.44 0.50
C GLY A 115 -5.58 -3.70 0.75
N GLY A 116 -4.26 -3.58 0.73
CA GLY A 116 -3.32 -4.66 1.04
C GLY A 116 -3.44 -5.15 2.47
N PHE A 117 -3.51 -4.25 3.46
CA PHE A 117 -3.72 -4.61 4.86
C PHE A 117 -5.10 -5.24 5.08
N VAL A 118 -6.15 -4.68 4.48
CA VAL A 118 -7.51 -5.25 4.56
C VAL A 118 -7.52 -6.68 4.02
N LEU A 119 -6.94 -6.91 2.83
CA LEU A 119 -6.85 -8.24 2.23
C LEU A 119 -6.01 -9.18 3.10
N LEU A 120 -4.85 -8.73 3.56
CA LEU A 120 -3.95 -9.52 4.40
C LEU A 120 -4.65 -9.99 5.68
N TYR A 121 -5.27 -9.09 6.43
CA TYR A 121 -5.97 -9.44 7.67
C TYR A 121 -7.25 -10.24 7.43
N SER A 122 -7.90 -10.07 6.27
CA SER A 122 -9.07 -10.88 5.91
C SER A 122 -8.70 -12.33 5.62
N VAL A 123 -7.53 -12.59 5.02
CA VAL A 123 -7.08 -13.93 4.65
C VAL A 123 -6.30 -14.61 5.79
N VAL A 124 -5.38 -13.90 6.43
CA VAL A 124 -4.49 -14.44 7.49
C VAL A 124 -5.14 -14.38 8.88
N GLY A 125 -6.13 -13.50 9.05
CA GLY A 125 -6.72 -13.20 10.34
C GLY A 125 -5.88 -12.20 11.15
N VAL A 126 -6.47 -11.69 12.22
CA VAL A 126 -5.78 -10.80 13.16
C VAL A 126 -5.09 -11.65 14.23
N PRO A 127 -3.78 -11.48 14.47
CA PRO A 127 -3.09 -12.16 15.56
C PRO A 127 -3.77 -11.80 16.89
N ARG A 128 -4.58 -12.71 17.41
CA ARG A 128 -5.03 -12.60 18.78
C ARG A 128 -3.84 -13.03 19.62
N LYS A 129 -3.27 -12.10 20.37
CA LYS A 129 -2.49 -12.50 21.55
C LYS A 129 -3.48 -13.30 22.39
N THR A 130 -3.37 -14.62 22.34
CA THR A 130 -3.95 -15.45 23.39
C THR A 130 -3.31 -14.88 24.65
N ILE A 131 -4.07 -14.08 25.41
CA ILE A 131 -3.68 -13.73 26.77
C ILE A 131 -3.30 -15.07 27.35
N GLN A 132 -2.01 -15.27 27.66
CA GLN A 132 -1.56 -16.47 28.33
C GLN A 132 -2.43 -16.51 29.58
N LYS A 133 -3.45 -17.36 29.57
CA LYS A 133 -4.37 -17.46 30.70
C LYS A 133 -3.47 -17.85 31.85
N VAL A 134 -3.25 -16.92 32.77
CA VAL A 134 -2.46 -17.19 33.97
C VAL A 134 -3.18 -18.33 34.65
N THR A 135 -2.52 -19.48 34.62
CA THR A 135 -3.04 -20.75 35.11
C THR A 135 -2.15 -21.12 36.28
N VAL A 136 -2.75 -21.43 37.42
CA VAL A 136 -2.00 -21.84 38.61
C VAL A 136 -1.28 -23.16 38.28
N ALA A 137 0.05 -23.11 38.23
CA ALA A 137 0.88 -24.25 37.84
C ALA A 137 1.01 -25.31 38.95
N GLY A 138 0.82 -24.91 40.21
CA GLY A 138 1.00 -25.73 41.40
C GLY A 138 0.55 -24.95 42.63
N VAL A 139 0.12 -25.65 43.69
CA VAL A 139 -0.17 -25.06 45.00
C VAL A 139 0.62 -25.82 46.05
N GLU A 140 1.49 -25.11 46.77
CA GLU A 140 2.31 -25.66 47.86
C GLU A 140 1.45 -25.99 49.10
N MET A 141 1.84 -27.04 49.83
CA MET A 141 1.19 -27.42 51.09
C MET A 141 1.39 -26.32 52.16
N ASP A 142 0.34 -26.10 52.97
CA ASP A 142 0.27 -25.09 54.03
C ASP A 142 0.49 -23.64 53.53
N SER A 143 0.23 -23.38 52.25
CA SER A 143 0.35 -22.04 51.66
C SER A 143 -0.96 -21.23 51.80
N PRO A 144 -0.90 -19.88 51.81
CA PRO A 144 -2.10 -19.04 51.76
C PRO A 144 -2.98 -19.31 50.54
N ALA A 145 -2.40 -19.84 49.46
CA ALA A 145 -3.16 -20.21 48.27
C ALA A 145 -4.04 -21.45 48.51
N GLN A 146 -3.52 -22.45 49.24
CA GLN A 146 -4.31 -23.62 49.65
C GLN A 146 -5.43 -23.24 50.62
N GLU A 147 -5.16 -22.35 51.58
CA GLU A 147 -6.15 -21.86 52.54
C GLU A 147 -7.27 -21.04 51.86
N ALA A 148 -6.93 -20.28 50.81
CA ALA A 148 -7.89 -19.59 49.95
C ALA A 148 -8.68 -20.53 49.01
N GLY A 149 -8.43 -21.85 49.08
CA GLY A 149 -9.09 -22.86 48.27
C GLY A 149 -8.71 -22.80 46.79
N ILE A 150 -7.52 -22.27 46.45
CA ILE A 150 -6.99 -22.23 45.09
C ILE A 150 -6.45 -23.61 44.74
N THR A 151 -6.75 -24.08 43.53
CA THR A 151 -6.33 -25.38 43.01
C THR A 151 -5.50 -25.23 41.74
N GLU A 152 -4.69 -26.25 41.46
CA GLU A 152 -3.98 -26.33 40.18
C GLU A 152 -4.96 -26.21 39.00
N ASN A 153 -4.52 -25.52 37.95
CA ASN A 153 -5.33 -25.18 36.78
C ASN A 153 -6.41 -24.11 36.97
N ASP A 154 -6.52 -23.49 38.16
CA ASP A 154 -7.37 -22.31 38.33
C ASP A 154 -6.91 -21.18 37.40
N ARG A 155 -7.88 -20.49 36.79
CA ARG A 155 -7.65 -19.37 35.88
C ARG A 155 -8.02 -18.06 36.55
N GLU A 156 -7.42 -16.96 36.10
CA GLU A 156 -7.74 -15.59 36.54
C GLU A 156 -9.27 -15.30 36.61
N SER A 157 -10.06 -15.87 35.68
CA SER A 157 -11.52 -15.75 35.64
C SER A 157 -12.27 -16.45 36.79
N ASP A 158 -11.62 -17.36 37.50
CA ASP A 158 -12.23 -18.20 38.53
C ASP A 158 -12.11 -17.56 39.93
N PHE A 159 -11.15 -16.65 40.12
CA PHE A 159 -10.91 -15.95 41.38
C PHE A 159 -12.02 -14.97 41.75
N GLY A 160 -12.67 -14.32 40.77
CA GLY A 160 -13.77 -13.38 41.02
C GLY A 160 -15.09 -14.03 41.44
N LYS A 161 -15.22 -15.37 41.32
CA LYS A 161 -16.45 -16.12 41.61
C LYS A 161 -16.43 -16.84 42.96
N ARG A 162 -15.26 -16.99 43.59
CA ARG A 162 -15.13 -17.59 44.91
C ARG A 162 -15.37 -16.49 45.94
N GLN A 163 -16.56 -16.53 46.57
CA GLN A 163 -16.94 -15.58 47.62
C GLN A 163 -15.88 -15.60 48.72
N ARG A 164 -15.44 -14.40 49.14
CA ARG A 164 -14.53 -14.25 50.28
C ARG A 164 -15.18 -14.93 51.48
N HIS A 165 -14.49 -15.92 52.04
CA HIS A 165 -14.88 -16.48 53.32
C HIS A 165 -14.84 -15.33 54.35
N PRO A 166 -15.90 -15.08 55.13
CA PRO A 166 -15.86 -14.07 56.17
C PRO A 166 -14.90 -14.55 57.25
N THR A 167 -13.71 -13.94 57.30
CA THR A 167 -12.78 -14.10 58.42
C THR A 167 -13.48 -13.60 59.68
N ILE A 168 -13.61 -14.50 60.67
CA ILE A 168 -13.94 -14.14 62.06
C ILE A 168 -12.69 -13.54 62.70
#